data_AF-A0A1M3EDP4-F1
#
_entry.id   AF-A0A1M3EDP4-F1
#
_cell.length_a   1.000
_cell.length_b   1.000
_cell.length_c   1.000
_cell.angle_alpha   90.00
_cell.angle_beta   90.00
_cell.angle_gamma   90.00
#
_symmetry.space_group_name_H-M   'P 1'
#
loop_
_entity.id
_entity.type
_entity.pdbx_description
1 polymer ?
#
loop_
_entity_poly.entity_id
_entity_poly.type
_entity_poly.pdbx_seq_one_letter_code
_entity_poly.pdbx_strand_id
1 'polypeptide(L)'
;MQNFVLRLALILGLIVTLSSCAEKTSYVVAHQSAGGEIQLSDLTKAKHYFKRVLENAKIQDELSNFEIVSIPNDTGKALQLLRAHTSAKNVYIAIEVFEGENGEIGITSASLTQGVLICNTSCTEGCLPVKSKGQWSCSNQCNQGSGCQEIITRAYEENNYTTPIQAFLEKY
;
A
#
# COMPACT_ATOMS: atom_id res chain seq x y z
N MET A 1 -56.26 3.72 -11.78
CA MET A 1 -55.24 2.63 -11.73
C MET A 1 -54.04 2.86 -12.66
N GLN A 2 -54.23 3.39 -13.87
CA GLN A 2 -53.16 3.56 -14.88
C GLN A 2 -52.00 4.49 -14.43
N ASN A 3 -52.28 5.54 -13.64
CA ASN A 3 -51.25 6.46 -13.12
C ASN A 3 -50.38 5.87 -12.00
N PHE A 4 -50.82 4.79 -11.34
CA PHE A 4 -50.08 4.17 -10.23
C PHE A 4 -48.98 3.24 -10.76
N VAL A 5 -49.25 2.51 -11.85
CA VAL A 5 -48.30 1.60 -12.50
C VAL A 5 -47.15 2.37 -13.15
N LEU A 6 -47.43 3.53 -13.75
CA LEU A 6 -46.41 4.37 -14.40
C LEU A 6 -45.41 4.96 -13.38
N ARG A 7 -45.88 5.34 -12.19
CA ARG A 7 -45.02 5.85 -11.11
C ARG A 7 -44.17 4.74 -10.50
N LEU A 8 -44.70 3.53 -10.38
CA LEU A 8 -43.95 2.37 -9.87
C LEU A 8 -42.80 1.97 -10.80
N ALA A 9 -43.04 1.99 -12.11
CA ALA A 9 -42.01 1.68 -13.12
C ALA A 9 -40.86 2.72 -13.15
N LEU A 10 -41.18 4.01 -12.93
CA LEU A 10 -40.19 5.08 -12.83
C LEU A 10 -39.29 4.96 -11.60
N ILE A 11 -39.86 4.52 -10.45
CA ILE A 11 -39.10 4.31 -9.22
C ILE A 11 -38.20 3.08 -9.33
N LEU A 12 -38.69 1.98 -9.92
CA LEU A 12 -37.90 0.77 -10.15
C LEU A 12 -36.77 0.99 -11.16
N GLY A 13 -36.97 1.81 -12.19
CA GLY A 13 -35.90 2.18 -13.14
C GLY A 13 -34.76 2.97 -12.48
N LEU A 14 -35.06 3.83 -11.51
CA LEU A 14 -34.06 4.63 -10.81
C LEU A 14 -33.21 3.80 -9.83
N ILE A 15 -33.79 2.78 -9.22
CA ILE A 15 -33.08 1.90 -8.26
C ILE A 15 -32.07 1.00 -9.00
N VAL A 16 -32.36 0.57 -10.23
CA VAL A 16 -31.45 -0.27 -11.02
C VAL A 16 -30.23 0.51 -11.52
N THR A 17 -30.33 1.83 -11.70
CA THR A 17 -29.17 2.68 -12.04
C THR A 17 -28.27 3.03 -10.85
N LEU A 18 -28.75 2.85 -9.61
CA LEU A 18 -27.98 3.12 -8.40
C LEU A 18 -27.21 1.90 -7.87
N SER A 19 -27.37 0.73 -8.49
CA SER A 19 -26.44 -0.41 -8.38
C SER A 19 -25.13 -0.13 -9.14
N SER A 20 -24.61 1.09 -8.98
CA SER A 20 -23.25 1.48 -9.32
C SER A 20 -22.32 0.43 -8.72
N CYS A 21 -21.48 -0.19 -9.55
CA CYS A 21 -20.30 -0.90 -9.09
C CYS A 21 -19.61 0.00 -8.07
N ALA A 22 -19.62 -0.38 -6.79
CA ALA A 22 -18.87 0.32 -5.77
C ALA A 22 -17.40 0.28 -6.22
N GLU A 23 -16.84 1.44 -6.52
CA GLU A 23 -15.43 1.55 -6.89
C GLU A 23 -14.60 1.03 -5.71
N LYS A 24 -13.68 0.09 -5.97
CA LYS A 24 -12.81 -0.43 -4.92
C LYS A 24 -11.89 0.69 -4.44
N THR A 25 -12.00 1.02 -3.17
CA THR A 25 -11.22 2.08 -2.52
C THR A 25 -9.87 1.60 -1.99
N SER A 26 -9.69 0.27 -1.88
CA SER A 26 -8.47 -0.34 -1.37
C SER A 26 -8.18 -1.71 -2.00
N TYR A 27 -6.92 -2.11 -1.92
CA TYR A 27 -6.46 -3.48 -2.07
C TYR A 27 -6.03 -4.01 -0.70
N VAL A 28 -6.82 -4.94 -0.15
CA VAL A 28 -6.57 -5.50 1.20
C VAL A 28 -5.33 -6.37 1.18
N VAL A 29 -4.37 -6.07 2.05
CA VAL A 29 -3.10 -6.79 2.19
C VAL A 29 -2.99 -7.53 3.51
N ALA A 30 -3.84 -7.21 4.49
CA ALA A 30 -3.92 -7.93 5.74
C ALA A 30 -5.28 -7.73 6.42
N HIS A 31 -5.56 -8.56 7.42
CA HIS A 31 -6.66 -8.39 8.37
C HIS A 31 -6.10 -8.42 9.80
N GLN A 32 -6.61 -7.53 10.64
CA GLN A 32 -6.34 -7.52 12.06
C GLN A 32 -7.50 -8.18 12.81
N SER A 33 -7.19 -9.24 13.56
CA SER A 33 -8.16 -9.92 14.41
C SER A 33 -8.48 -9.11 15.67
N ALA A 34 -9.57 -9.45 16.36
CA ALA A 34 -9.93 -8.83 17.64
C ALA A 34 -8.85 -8.97 18.73
N GLY A 35 -7.94 -9.95 18.60
CA GLY A 35 -6.79 -10.14 19.49
C GLY A 35 -5.57 -9.28 19.12
N GLY A 36 -5.66 -8.46 18.07
CA GLY A 36 -4.57 -7.62 17.58
C GLY A 36 -3.56 -8.34 16.69
N GLU A 37 -3.72 -9.65 16.46
CA GLU A 37 -2.90 -10.41 15.51
C GLU A 37 -3.20 -9.98 14.08
N ILE A 38 -2.15 -9.72 13.29
CA ILE A 38 -2.24 -9.34 11.89
C ILE A 38 -1.97 -10.56 11.01
N GLN A 39 -2.94 -10.91 10.17
CA GLN A 39 -2.83 -11.97 9.19
C GLN A 39 -2.70 -11.38 7.78
N LEU A 40 -1.63 -11.72 7.07
CA LEU A 40 -1.45 -11.29 5.68
C LEU A 40 -2.49 -11.94 4.76
N SER A 41 -3.02 -11.14 3.84
CA SER A 41 -3.93 -11.57 2.77
C SER A 41 -3.15 -11.96 1.52
N ASP A 42 -3.83 -12.16 0.39
CA ASP A 42 -3.15 -12.27 -0.92
C ASP A 42 -2.36 -10.99 -1.21
N LEU A 43 -1.06 -11.15 -1.47
CA LEU A 43 -0.12 -10.07 -1.77
C LEU A 43 0.32 -10.03 -3.24
N THR A 44 -0.31 -10.80 -4.13
CA THR A 44 0.15 -10.96 -5.52
C THR A 44 0.32 -9.61 -6.24
N LYS A 45 -0.68 -8.72 -6.16
CA LYS A 45 -0.59 -7.40 -6.80
C LYS A 45 0.47 -6.50 -6.15
N ALA A 46 0.55 -6.51 -4.81
CA ALA A 46 1.55 -5.76 -4.07
C ALA A 46 2.98 -6.21 -4.39
N LYS A 47 3.20 -7.53 -4.53
CA LYS A 47 4.49 -8.12 -4.95
C LYS A 47 4.88 -7.66 -6.35
N HIS A 48 3.95 -7.71 -7.31
CA HIS A 48 4.19 -7.21 -8.66
C HIS A 48 4.50 -5.70 -8.67
N TYR A 49 3.76 -4.92 -7.89
CA TYR A 49 4.01 -3.48 -7.76
C TYR A 49 5.39 -3.19 -7.18
N PHE A 50 5.78 -3.83 -6.08
CA PHE A 50 7.11 -3.66 -5.48
C PHE A 50 8.23 -4.09 -6.43
N LYS A 51 8.06 -5.17 -7.18
CA LYS A 51 9.01 -5.58 -8.22
C LYS A 51 9.21 -4.46 -9.25
N ARG A 52 8.13 -3.86 -9.75
CA ARG A 52 8.23 -2.72 -10.70
C ARG A 52 8.90 -1.50 -10.10
N VAL A 53 8.64 -1.22 -8.82
CA VAL A 53 9.28 -0.13 -8.09
C VAL A 53 10.81 -0.34 -8.01
N LEU A 54 11.26 -1.56 -7.71
CA LEU A 54 12.69 -1.91 -7.72
C LEU A 54 13.32 -1.82 -9.13
N GLU A 55 12.63 -2.32 -10.15
CA GLU A 55 13.06 -2.23 -11.55
C GLU A 55 13.28 -0.76 -11.97
N ASN A 56 12.35 0.13 -11.63
CA ASN A 56 12.46 1.56 -11.89
C ASN A 56 13.65 2.21 -11.16
N ALA A 57 13.94 1.74 -9.95
CA ALA A 57 15.11 2.15 -9.16
C ALA A 57 16.42 1.48 -9.65
N LYS A 58 16.36 0.63 -10.68
CA LYS A 58 17.50 -0.16 -11.20
C LYS A 58 18.12 -1.08 -10.15
N ILE A 59 17.30 -1.59 -9.22
CA ILE A 59 17.70 -2.55 -8.19
C ILE A 59 17.28 -3.95 -8.65
N GLN A 60 18.24 -4.89 -8.68
CA GLN A 60 18.04 -6.26 -9.17
C GLN A 60 17.87 -7.29 -8.05
N ASP A 61 17.43 -6.85 -6.88
CA ASP A 61 17.20 -7.71 -5.72
C ASP A 61 15.79 -8.32 -5.70
N GLU A 62 15.66 -9.52 -5.14
CA GLU A 62 14.39 -10.20 -4.94
C GLU A 62 13.89 -10.05 -3.49
N LEU A 63 12.65 -9.57 -3.36
CA LEU A 63 11.97 -9.46 -2.07
C LEU A 63 11.35 -10.80 -1.70
N SER A 64 11.73 -11.34 -0.55
CA SER A 64 11.28 -12.65 -0.09
C SER A 64 10.41 -12.59 1.17
N ASN A 65 10.56 -11.55 1.98
CA ASN A 65 9.85 -11.41 3.25
C ASN A 65 8.92 -10.21 3.18
N PHE A 66 7.66 -10.39 3.59
CA PHE A 66 6.62 -9.36 3.61
C PHE A 66 5.96 -9.36 4.99
N GLU A 67 5.69 -8.18 5.53
CA GLU A 67 5.11 -8.00 6.86
C GLU A 67 4.34 -6.68 6.95
N ILE A 68 3.37 -6.62 7.86
CA ILE A 68 2.80 -5.35 8.32
C ILE A 68 3.53 -4.95 9.59
N VAL A 69 4.09 -3.74 9.59
CA VAL A 69 4.73 -3.18 10.78
C VAL A 69 4.05 -1.89 11.21
N SER A 70 3.86 -1.76 12.51
CA SER A 70 3.38 -0.53 13.14
C SER A 70 4.56 0.26 13.66
N ILE A 71 4.73 1.50 13.19
CA ILE A 71 5.73 2.44 13.69
C ILE A 71 5.05 3.63 14.37
N PRO A 72 5.64 4.22 15.43
CA PRO A 72 5.09 5.42 16.03
C PRO A 72 5.08 6.56 15.00
N ASN A 73 3.98 7.31 14.91
CA ASN A 73 3.97 8.59 14.23
C ASN A 73 4.12 9.74 15.25
N ASP A 74 4.44 10.95 14.79
CA ASP A 74 4.70 12.09 15.67
C ASP A 74 3.42 12.64 16.35
N THR A 75 2.25 12.15 15.94
CA THR A 75 0.95 12.47 16.58
C THR A 75 0.55 11.48 17.67
N GLY A 76 1.41 10.48 17.96
CA GLY A 76 1.14 9.43 18.95
C GLY A 76 0.22 8.31 18.45
N LYS A 77 -0.20 8.32 17.19
CA LYS A 77 -0.89 7.19 16.55
C LYS A 77 0.13 6.28 15.89
N ALA A 78 -0.15 4.97 15.86
CA ALA A 78 0.66 4.06 15.06
C ALA A 78 0.39 4.28 13.57
N LEU A 79 1.45 4.30 12.77
CA LEU A 79 1.40 4.26 11.32
C LEU A 79 1.75 2.85 10.87
N GLN A 80 0.94 2.30 9.96
CA GLN A 80 1.13 0.93 9.48
C GLN A 80 1.78 0.93 8.10
N LEU A 81 2.77 0.05 7.94
CA LEU A 81 3.51 -0.13 6.70
C LEU A 81 3.37 -1.56 6.22
N LEU A 82 3.07 -1.75 4.94
CA LEU A 82 3.45 -2.98 4.27
C LEU A 82 4.93 -2.85 3.90
N ARG A 83 5.75 -3.63 4.59
CA ARG A 83 7.20 -3.66 4.41
C ARG A 83 7.61 -4.99 3.79
N ALA A 84 8.57 -4.94 2.89
CA ALA A 84 9.23 -6.14 2.40
C ALA A 84 10.74 -5.98 2.41
N HIS A 85 11.46 -7.09 2.43
CA HIS A 85 12.91 -7.09 2.37
C HIS A 85 13.47 -8.33 1.69
N THR A 86 14.72 -8.21 1.24
CA THR A 86 15.50 -9.33 0.71
C THR A 86 15.88 -10.31 1.81
N SER A 87 16.24 -11.53 1.44
CA SER A 87 16.71 -12.54 2.42
C SER A 87 17.95 -12.07 3.18
N ALA A 88 18.82 -11.27 2.54
CA ALA A 88 20.03 -10.72 3.14
C ALA A 88 19.79 -9.44 3.96
N LYS A 89 18.57 -8.89 3.99
CA LYS A 89 18.20 -7.64 4.70
C LYS A 89 19.01 -6.41 4.27
N ASN A 90 19.59 -6.45 3.07
CA ASN A 90 20.33 -5.33 2.48
C ASN A 90 19.39 -4.33 1.77
N VAL A 91 18.21 -4.77 1.34
CA VAL A 91 17.17 -3.91 0.75
C VAL A 91 15.87 -4.06 1.52
N TYR A 92 15.34 -2.94 1.98
CA TYR A 92 13.98 -2.81 2.51
C TYR A 92 13.16 -1.90 1.60
N ILE A 93 11.89 -2.23 1.44
CA ILE A 93 10.92 -1.44 0.71
C ILE A 93 9.65 -1.30 1.56
N ALA A 94 9.04 -0.12 1.59
CA ALA A 94 7.82 0.09 2.34
C ALA A 94 6.85 1.06 1.67
N ILE A 95 5.56 0.75 1.81
CA ILE A 95 4.46 1.64 1.49
C ILE A 95 3.56 1.75 2.72
N GLU A 96 2.98 2.93 2.93
CA GLU A 96 1.98 3.14 3.98
C GLU A 96 0.68 2.42 3.61
N VAL A 97 0.06 1.76 4.58
CA VAL A 97 -1.24 1.10 4.45
C VAL A 97 -2.21 1.68 5.47
N PHE A 98 -3.49 1.60 5.16
CA PHE A 98 -4.54 2.22 5.95
C PHE A 98 -5.56 1.17 6.41
N GLU A 99 -6.01 1.33 7.64
CA GLU A 99 -7.11 0.56 8.19
C GLU A 99 -8.42 0.94 7.47
N GLY A 100 -9.15 -0.07 7.05
CA GLY A 100 -10.49 0.00 6.48
C GLY A 100 -11.55 -0.47 7.49
N GLU A 101 -12.69 -0.89 6.96
CA GLU A 101 -13.76 -1.46 7.78
C GLU A 101 -13.40 -2.88 8.24
N ASN A 102 -13.98 -3.35 9.35
CA ASN A 102 -13.85 -4.74 9.83
C ASN A 102 -12.40 -5.22 10.07
N GLY A 103 -11.47 -4.31 10.39
CA GLY A 103 -10.07 -4.66 10.64
C GLY A 103 -9.27 -4.98 9.37
N GLU A 104 -9.78 -4.63 8.19
CA GLU A 104 -9.00 -4.70 6.95
C GLU A 104 -7.85 -3.69 6.97
N ILE A 105 -6.70 -4.07 6.44
CA ILE A 105 -5.56 -3.18 6.23
C ILE A 105 -5.20 -3.23 4.74
N GLY A 106 -5.19 -2.08 4.08
CA GLY A 106 -5.10 -2.02 2.62
C GLY A 106 -4.20 -0.92 2.05
N ILE A 107 -3.73 -1.17 0.83
CA ILE A 107 -3.16 -0.14 -0.04
C ILE A 107 -4.33 0.67 -0.61
N THR A 108 -4.27 1.99 -0.47
CA THR A 108 -5.30 2.92 -0.96
C THR A 108 -4.71 3.91 -1.96
N SER A 109 -5.53 4.78 -2.54
CA SER A 109 -5.03 5.91 -3.33
C SER A 109 -4.06 6.78 -2.53
N ALA A 110 -4.29 6.99 -1.23
CA ALA A 110 -3.38 7.76 -0.38
C ALA A 110 -2.00 7.08 -0.21
N SER A 111 -1.96 5.74 -0.17
CA SER A 111 -0.70 4.98 -0.17
C SER A 111 0.10 5.28 -1.44
N LEU A 112 -0.54 5.14 -2.60
CA LEU A 112 0.08 5.26 -3.91
C LEU A 112 0.47 6.72 -4.24
N THR A 113 -0.32 7.70 -3.77
CA THR A 113 -0.03 9.14 -3.88
C THR A 113 1.11 9.59 -2.98
N GLN A 114 1.51 8.83 -1.98
CA GLN A 114 2.72 9.14 -1.20
C GLN A 114 3.95 8.43 -1.75
N GLY A 115 3.74 7.25 -2.32
CA GLY A 115 4.79 6.46 -2.97
C GLY A 115 5.45 5.49 -2.02
N VAL A 116 6.56 4.93 -2.50
CA VAL A 116 7.26 3.83 -1.85
C VAL A 116 8.66 4.28 -1.48
N LEU A 117 9.08 3.98 -0.25
CA LEU A 117 10.45 4.20 0.20
C LEU A 117 11.24 2.92 0.03
N ILE A 118 12.42 3.02 -0.60
CA ILE A 118 13.43 1.97 -0.66
C ILE A 118 14.62 2.42 0.19
N CYS A 119 15.03 1.55 1.11
CA CYS A 119 16.25 1.68 1.88
C CYS A 119 17.22 0.59 1.46
N ASN A 120 18.37 0.97 0.92
CA ASN A 120 19.40 0.06 0.47
C ASN A 120 20.69 0.30 1.25
N THR A 121 21.33 -0.76 1.72
CA THR A 121 22.59 -0.70 2.45
C THR A 121 23.45 -1.92 2.17
N SER A 122 24.76 -1.76 2.29
CA SER A 122 25.71 -2.86 2.31
C SER A 122 25.92 -3.47 3.69
N CYS A 123 25.27 -2.92 4.74
CA CYS A 123 25.42 -3.40 6.11
C CYS A 123 24.43 -4.54 6.45
N THR A 124 24.87 -5.47 7.30
CA THR A 124 24.09 -6.65 7.71
C THR A 124 22.95 -6.33 8.68
N GLU A 125 23.08 -5.23 9.42
CA GLU A 125 22.05 -4.70 10.34
C GLU A 125 20.84 -4.14 9.58
N GLY A 126 21.05 -3.76 8.31
CA GLY A 126 20.03 -3.22 7.44
C GLY A 126 19.73 -1.74 7.67
N CYS A 127 18.89 -1.19 6.81
CA CYS A 127 18.31 0.14 6.96
C CYS A 127 16.81 0.04 6.93
N LEU A 128 16.13 0.59 7.93
CA LEU A 128 14.70 0.44 8.04
C LEU A 128 13.97 1.67 7.51
N PRO A 129 12.95 1.49 6.65
CA PRO A 129 12.01 2.54 6.27
C PRO A 129 11.32 3.09 7.52
N VAL A 130 11.38 4.40 7.71
CA VAL A 130 10.65 5.12 8.76
C VAL A 130 9.95 6.33 8.17
N LYS A 131 8.91 6.79 8.87
CA LYS A 131 8.20 8.00 8.49
C LYS A 131 8.05 8.89 9.72
N SER A 132 8.65 10.09 9.65
CA SER A 132 8.55 11.11 10.70
C SER A 132 8.18 12.44 10.08
N LYS A 133 7.27 13.14 10.72
CA LYS A 133 6.63 14.40 10.34
C LYS A 133 6.06 14.35 8.92
N GLY A 134 5.48 13.20 8.57
CA GLY A 134 4.93 12.94 7.23
C GLY A 134 5.98 12.70 6.15
N GLN A 135 7.27 12.71 6.48
CA GLN A 135 8.37 12.51 5.54
C GLN A 135 8.95 11.11 5.70
N TRP A 136 9.15 10.46 4.56
CA TRP A 136 9.86 9.20 4.46
C TRP A 136 11.34 9.42 4.71
N SER A 137 11.97 8.51 5.45
CA SER A 137 13.42 8.45 5.54
C SER A 137 13.91 7.03 5.85
N CYS A 138 15.18 6.76 5.56
CA CYS A 138 15.82 5.52 6.00
C CYS A 138 16.53 5.72 7.34
N SER A 139 16.10 4.99 8.37
CA SER A 139 16.80 4.96 9.65
C SER A 139 18.10 4.16 9.52
N ASN A 140 19.22 4.81 9.83
CA ASN A 140 20.52 4.17 9.81
C ASN A 140 20.72 3.34 11.08
N GLN A 141 20.71 2.01 10.95
CA GLN A 141 21.09 1.10 12.03
C GLN A 141 22.53 0.60 11.88
N CYS A 142 23.25 1.04 10.84
CA CYS A 142 24.61 0.60 10.58
C CYS A 142 25.59 1.30 11.52
N ASN A 143 26.20 0.56 12.44
CA ASN A 143 27.22 1.10 13.36
C ASN A 143 28.53 1.47 12.65
N GLN A 144 28.73 1.03 11.41
CA GLN A 144 30.02 1.08 10.69
C GLN A 144 30.18 2.25 9.70
N GLY A 145 29.30 3.27 9.74
CA GLY A 145 29.43 4.45 8.87
C GLY A 145 29.18 4.17 7.38
N SER A 146 28.79 2.95 7.01
CA SER A 146 28.24 2.62 5.69
C SER A 146 26.91 3.36 5.51
N GLY A 147 26.90 4.32 4.58
CA GLY A 147 25.77 5.20 4.33
C GLY A 147 24.54 4.42 3.86
N CYS A 148 23.39 4.76 4.45
CA CYS A 148 22.12 4.25 4.00
C CYS A 148 21.68 4.98 2.73
N GLN A 149 21.45 4.27 1.63
CA GLN A 149 20.89 4.88 0.43
C GLN A 149 19.37 4.92 0.55
N GLU A 150 18.84 6.15 0.47
CA GLU A 150 17.41 6.43 0.44
C GLU A 150 16.95 6.69 -0.99
N ILE A 151 15.88 5.99 -1.41
CA ILE A 151 15.22 6.24 -2.69
C ILE A 151 13.72 6.26 -2.46
N ILE A 152 13.11 7.43 -2.66
CA ILE A 152 11.64 7.56 -2.69
C ILE A 152 11.22 7.51 -4.15
N THR A 153 10.41 6.51 -4.51
CA THR A 153 9.99 6.34 -5.90
C THR A 153 8.59 5.74 -5.99
N ARG A 154 8.06 5.73 -7.20
CA ARG A 154 6.77 5.14 -7.57
C ARG A 154 6.96 4.38 -8.86
N ALA A 155 6.21 3.31 -9.05
CA ALA A 155 6.04 2.79 -10.40
C ALA A 155 5.18 3.82 -11.16
N TYR A 156 5.80 4.66 -11.99
CA TYR A 156 5.13 5.73 -12.74
C TYR A 156 3.80 5.25 -13.34
N GLU A 157 2.76 6.05 -13.13
CA GLU A 157 1.44 5.88 -13.72
C GLU A 157 1.13 7.09 -14.60
N GLU A 158 1.59 7.08 -15.84
CA GLU A 158 0.90 7.82 -16.90
C GLU A 158 -0.30 6.99 -17.34
N ASN A 159 -1.47 7.25 -16.76
CA ASN A 159 -2.66 6.54 -17.19
C ASN A 159 -3.93 7.39 -17.03
N ASN A 160 -4.88 7.17 -17.95
CA ASN A 160 -6.17 7.87 -18.04
C ASN A 160 -7.21 7.39 -16.99
N TYR A 161 -6.77 6.85 -15.84
CA TYR A 161 -7.68 6.33 -14.82
C TYR A 161 -8.16 7.41 -13.86
N THR A 162 -9.34 7.18 -13.26
CA THR A 162 -9.98 8.15 -12.37
C THR A 162 -9.26 8.27 -11.03
N THR A 163 -8.70 7.16 -10.51
CA THR A 163 -7.97 7.15 -9.23
C THR A 163 -6.70 6.26 -9.27
N PRO A 164 -5.66 6.54 -8.45
CA PRO A 164 -4.47 5.69 -8.36
C PRO A 164 -4.76 4.25 -7.94
N ILE A 165 -5.73 4.04 -7.03
CA ILE A 165 -6.07 2.67 -6.62
C ILE A 165 -6.71 1.87 -7.75
N GLN A 166 -7.53 2.51 -8.60
CA GLN A 166 -8.08 1.86 -9.78
C GLN A 166 -6.97 1.42 -10.74
N ALA A 167 -6.02 2.33 -11.03
CA ALA A 167 -4.86 2.04 -11.86
C ALA A 167 -4.03 0.85 -11.33
N PHE A 168 -3.77 0.84 -10.02
CA PHE A 168 -3.09 -0.27 -9.35
C PHE A 168 -3.86 -1.59 -9.51
N LEU A 169 -5.17 -1.59 -9.26
CA LEU A 169 -6.01 -2.79 -9.29
C LEU A 169 -6.16 -3.37 -10.69
N GLU A 170 -6.16 -2.55 -11.74
CA GLU A 170 -6.28 -3.03 -13.12
C GLU A 170 -4.95 -3.54 -13.68
N LYS A 171 -3.83 -2.93 -13.29
CA LYS A 171 -2.51 -3.21 -13.87
C LYS A 171 -1.80 -4.43 -13.25
N TYR A 172 -1.97 -4.64 -11.95
CA TYR A 172 -1.22 -5.63 -11.18
C TYR A 172 -2.10 -6.80 -10.76
#